data_AF-A0A521ZYD1-F1
#
_entry.id   AF-A0A521ZYD1-F1
#
_cell.length_a   1.000
_cell.length_b   1.000
_cell.length_c   1.000
_cell.angle_alpha   90.00
_cell.angle_beta   90.00
_cell.angle_gamma   90.00
#
_symmetry.space_group_name_H-M   'P 1'
#
loop_
_entity.id
_entity.type
_entity.pdbx_description
1 polymer ?
#
loop_
_entity_poly.entity_id
_entity_poly.type
_entity_poly.pdbx_seq_one_letter_code
_entity_poly.pdbx_strand_id
1 'polypeptide(L)'
;MAQTGIKLHRVSHQTPADLAHKQLEVEKVGVIVGFLAGLPLAVGTVSEVLTAHGAADWLVGLAMVVTLAATTSVGLRVGSSIATLLGKRD
;
A
#
# COMPACT_ATOMS: atom_id res chain seq x y z
N MET A 1 55.03 14.71 1.06
CA MET A 1 54.74 13.25 1.01
C MET A 1 54.33 12.85 2.42
N ALA A 2 53.15 12.34 2.75
CA ALA A 2 52.08 11.73 1.97
C ALA A 2 50.71 12.07 2.60
N GLN A 3 49.70 12.31 1.76
CA GLN A 3 48.29 12.28 2.11
C GLN A 3 47.93 10.83 2.47
N THR A 4 47.66 10.56 3.76
CA THR A 4 46.95 9.34 4.16
C THR A 4 45.46 9.63 4.18
N GLY A 5 44.85 9.41 3.01
CA GLY A 5 43.40 9.41 2.84
C GLY A 5 42.79 8.27 3.66
N ILE A 6 42.24 8.60 4.82
CA ILE A 6 41.29 7.73 5.51
C ILE A 6 39.93 7.95 4.83
N LYS A 7 39.68 7.12 3.81
CA LYS A 7 38.35 6.84 3.27
C LYS A 7 37.48 6.27 4.40
N LEU A 8 36.84 7.12 5.19
CA LEU A 8 35.81 6.70 6.14
C LEU A 8 34.67 7.72 6.23
N HIS A 9 34.26 8.26 5.08
CA HIS A 9 33.04 9.07 4.97
C HIS A 9 32.16 8.52 3.83
N ARG A 10 31.89 7.22 3.88
CA ARG A 10 30.82 6.58 3.10
C ARG A 10 29.63 6.29 4.00
N VAL A 11 29.31 7.22 4.90
CA VAL A 11 27.99 7.27 5.51
C VAL A 11 27.08 7.89 4.46
N SER A 12 26.44 6.99 3.74
CA SER A 12 25.17 7.12 3.03
C SER A 12 24.61 8.55 2.96
N HIS A 13 24.79 9.21 1.82
CA HIS A 13 23.98 10.35 1.40
C HIS A 13 22.54 9.89 1.07
N GLN A 14 21.88 9.12 1.93
CA GLN A 14 20.43 8.99 1.87
C GLN A 14 19.88 10.25 2.51
N THR A 15 19.59 11.25 1.68
CA THR A 15 18.86 12.43 2.14
C THR A 15 17.50 11.96 2.69
N PRO A 16 16.95 12.60 3.74
CA PRO A 16 15.62 12.27 4.27
C PRO A 16 14.52 12.33 3.19
N ALA A 17 14.75 13.08 2.11
CA ALA A 17 13.88 13.12 0.94
C ALA A 17 13.84 11.79 0.16
N ASP A 18 14.96 11.08 0.03
CA ASP A 18 15.03 9.77 -0.65
C ASP A 18 14.34 8.67 0.16
N LEU A 19 14.48 8.71 1.50
CA LEU A 19 13.78 7.79 2.40
C LEU A 19 12.26 8.03 2.38
N ALA A 20 11.83 9.30 2.35
CA ALA A 20 10.42 9.66 2.21
C ALA A 20 9.84 9.21 0.86
N HIS A 21 10.59 9.36 -0.24
CA HIS A 21 10.16 8.89 -1.57
C HIS A 21 9.97 7.37 -1.58
N LYS A 22 10.92 6.62 -1.01
CA LYS A 22 10.88 5.16 -0.95
C LYS A 22 9.72 4.66 -0.08
N GLN A 23 9.38 5.35 1.01
CA GLN A 23 8.18 5.04 1.81
C GLN A 23 6.89 5.28 1.03
N LEU A 24 6.80 6.39 0.29
CA LEU A 24 5.66 6.72 -0.57
C LEU A 24 5.44 5.67 -1.68
N GLU A 25 6.53 5.14 -2.26
CA GLU A 25 6.44 4.07 -3.26
C GLU A 25 5.86 2.78 -2.68
N VAL A 26 6.30 2.36 -1.49
CA VAL A 26 5.80 1.14 -0.84
C VAL A 26 4.33 1.28 -0.41
N GLU A 27 3.95 2.45 0.09
CA GLU A 27 2.55 2.75 0.41
C GLU A 27 1.65 2.69 -0.84
N LYS A 28 2.12 3.25 -1.96
CA LYS A 28 1.41 3.23 -3.24
C LYS A 28 1.25 1.80 -3.78
N VAL A 29 2.26 0.94 -3.63
CA VAL A 29 2.13 -0.48 -3.97
C VAL A 29 1.09 -1.17 -3.08
N GLY A 30 1.05 -0.86 -1.78
CA GLY A 30 0.04 -1.36 -0.86
C GLY A 30 -1.39 -1.02 -1.29
N VAL A 31 -1.64 0.22 -1.73
CA VAL A 31 -2.93 0.65 -2.32
C VAL A 31 -3.28 -0.17 -3.54
N ILE A 32 -2.35 -0.31 -4.48
CA ILE A 32 -2.59 -1.00 -5.75
C ILE A 32 -2.92 -2.47 -5.48
N VAL A 33 -2.17 -3.15 -4.63
CA VAL A 33 -2.42 -4.55 -4.26
C VAL A 33 -3.77 -4.68 -3.53
N GLY A 34 -4.08 -3.78 -2.58
CA GLY A 34 -5.36 -3.78 -1.87
C GLY A 34 -6.57 -3.54 -2.78
N PHE A 35 -6.43 -2.67 -3.78
CA PHE A 35 -7.46 -2.44 -4.79
C PHE A 35 -7.61 -3.64 -5.74
N LEU A 36 -6.51 -4.18 -6.25
CA LEU A 36 -6.51 -5.35 -7.15
C LEU A 36 -7.09 -6.59 -6.48
N ALA A 37 -6.88 -6.77 -5.17
CA ALA A 37 -7.52 -7.84 -4.41
C ALA A 37 -9.00 -7.53 -4.10
N GLY A 38 -9.34 -6.26 -3.90
CA GLY A 38 -10.71 -5.81 -3.60
C GLY A 38 -11.66 -5.87 -4.78
N LEU A 39 -11.17 -5.64 -6.00
CA LEU A 39 -12.01 -5.61 -7.20
C LEU A 39 -12.69 -6.96 -7.50
N PRO A 40 -11.99 -8.12 -7.49
CA PRO A 40 -12.63 -9.44 -7.63
C PRO A 40 -13.60 -9.75 -6.49
N LEU A 41 -13.29 -9.32 -5.26
CA LEU A 41 -14.18 -9.50 -4.11
C LEU A 41 -15.47 -8.69 -4.27
N ALA A 42 -15.38 -7.44 -4.71
CA ALA A 42 -16.52 -6.57 -4.92
C ALA A 42 -17.41 -7.06 -6.08
N VAL A 43 -16.80 -7.38 -7.23
CA VAL A 43 -17.52 -7.75 -8.46
C VAL A 43 -18.04 -9.19 -8.40
N GLY A 44 -17.26 -10.12 -7.86
CA GLY A 44 -17.67 -11.51 -7.70
C GLY A 44 -18.53 -11.68 -6.45
N THR A 45 -17.88 -11.80 -5.29
CA THR A 45 -18.56 -12.25 -4.07
C THR A 45 -19.64 -11.30 -3.56
N VAL A 46 -19.37 -9.99 -3.49
CA VAL A 46 -20.31 -9.03 -2.89
C VAL A 46 -21.51 -8.80 -3.81
N SER A 47 -21.26 -8.58 -5.10
CA SER A 47 -22.34 -8.43 -6.09
C SER A 47 -23.25 -9.66 -6.13
N GLU A 48 -22.66 -10.85 -6.22
CA GLU A 48 -23.42 -12.10 -6.33
C GLU A 48 -24.23 -12.37 -5.07
N VAL A 49 -23.65 -12.21 -3.89
CA VAL A 49 -24.35 -12.42 -2.61
C VAL A 49 -25.50 -11.44 -2.44
N LEU A 50 -25.29 -10.13 -2.65
CA LEU A 50 -26.37 -9.15 -2.46
C LEU A 50 -27.47 -9.32 -3.51
N THR A 51 -27.11 -9.62 -4.76
CA THR A 51 -28.09 -9.85 -5.82
C THR A 51 -28.90 -11.12 -5.56
N ALA A 52 -28.26 -12.20 -5.08
CA ALA A 52 -28.92 -13.45 -4.71
C ALA A 52 -29.94 -13.28 -3.56
N HIS A 53 -29.74 -12.28 -2.70
CA HIS A 53 -30.67 -11.94 -1.62
C HIS A 53 -31.70 -10.87 -2.00
N GLY A 54 -31.76 -10.48 -3.29
CA GLY A 54 -32.72 -9.49 -3.78
C GLY A 54 -32.48 -8.08 -3.26
N ALA A 55 -31.23 -7.74 -2.92
CA ALA A 55 -30.88 -6.39 -2.49
C ALA A 55 -31.12 -5.38 -3.63
N ALA A 56 -31.52 -4.16 -3.26
CA ALA A 56 -31.71 -3.08 -4.22
C ALA A 56 -30.37 -2.65 -4.85
N ASP A 57 -30.39 -2.26 -6.13
CA ASP A 57 -29.18 -1.92 -6.90
C ASP A 57 -28.32 -0.83 -6.24
N TRP A 58 -28.94 0.15 -5.58
CA TRP A 58 -28.23 1.21 -4.88
C TRP A 58 -27.44 0.69 -3.66
N LEU A 59 -27.94 -0.37 -2.99
CA LEU A 59 -27.24 -1.05 -1.89
C LEU A 59 -26.08 -1.88 -2.42
N VAL A 60 -26.25 -2.55 -3.56
CA VAL A 60 -25.17 -3.28 -4.24
C VAL A 60 -24.03 -2.32 -4.60
N GLY A 61 -24.36 -1.18 -5.20
CA GLY A 61 -23.40 -0.12 -5.52
C GLY A 61 -22.67 0.41 -4.27
N LEU A 62 -23.39 0.68 -3.18
CA LEU A 62 -22.77 1.09 -1.92
C LEU A 62 -21.85 0.02 -1.34
N ALA A 63 -22.28 -1.23 -1.33
CA ALA A 63 -21.48 -2.35 -0.83
C ALA A 63 -20.19 -2.54 -1.62
N MET A 64 -20.23 -2.36 -2.95
CA MET A 64 -19.03 -2.38 -3.78
C MET A 64 -18.05 -1.27 -3.42
N VAL A 65 -18.54 -0.03 -3.27
CA VAL A 65 -17.71 1.13 -2.88
C VAL A 65 -17.07 0.90 -1.51
N VAL A 66 -17.87 0.44 -0.53
CA VAL A 66 -17.38 0.15 0.82
C VAL A 66 -16.34 -0.97 0.81
N THR A 67 -16.56 -2.02 0.01
CA THR A 67 -15.61 -3.14 -0.13
C THR A 67 -14.28 -2.64 -0.67
N LEU A 68 -14.30 -1.86 -1.75
CA LEU A 68 -13.10 -1.28 -2.36
C LEU A 68 -12.36 -0.33 -1.40
N ALA A 69 -13.10 0.51 -0.68
CA ALA A 69 -12.53 1.41 0.30
C ALA A 69 -11.87 0.63 1.46
N ALA A 70 -12.53 -0.42 1.95
CA ALA A 70 -12.04 -1.25 3.04
C ALA A 70 -10.76 -2.01 2.64
N THR A 71 -10.75 -2.68 1.48
CA THR A 71 -9.57 -3.42 1.03
C THR A 71 -8.41 -2.50 0.68
N THR A 72 -8.69 -1.32 0.14
CA THR A 72 -7.66 -0.30 -0.11
C THR A 72 -7.10 0.26 1.21
N SER A 73 -7.94 0.51 2.21
CA SER A 73 -7.49 0.95 3.54
C SER A 73 -6.62 -0.10 4.23
N VAL A 74 -6.96 -1.39 4.10
CA VAL A 74 -6.11 -2.49 4.56
C VAL A 74 -4.78 -2.51 3.80
N GLY A 75 -4.82 -2.37 2.47
CA GLY A 75 -3.62 -2.28 1.63
C GLY A 75 -2.68 -1.15 2.05
N LEU A 76 -3.22 0.04 2.38
CA LEU A 76 -2.47 1.17 2.93
C LEU A 76 -1.81 0.84 4.27
N ARG A 77 -2.56 0.26 5.21
CA ARG A 77 -2.05 -0.10 6.56
C ARG A 77 -0.96 -1.15 6.51
N VAL A 78 -1.11 -2.15 5.63
CA VAL A 78 -0.12 -3.20 5.43
C VAL A 78 1.11 -2.61 4.72
N GLY A 79 0.91 -1.81 3.67
CA GLY A 79 1.99 -1.11 2.96
C GLY A 79 2.81 -0.20 3.87
N SER A 80 2.17 0.60 4.71
CA SER A 80 2.85 1.48 5.67
C SER A 80 3.61 0.71 6.76
N SER A 81 3.05 -0.41 7.24
CA SER A 81 3.72 -1.30 8.20
C SER A 81 4.97 -1.94 7.59
N ILE A 82 4.88 -2.40 6.35
CA ILE A 82 6.01 -2.97 5.60
C ILE A 82 7.07 -1.90 5.32
N ALA A 83 6.66 -0.69 4.92
CA ALA A 83 7.57 0.43 4.71
C ALA A 83 8.34 0.81 5.99
N THR A 84 7.66 0.75 7.15
CA THR A 84 8.27 1.00 8.46
C THR A 84 9.27 -0.10 8.84
N LEU A 85 8.96 -1.37 8.55
CA LEU A 85 9.87 -2.49 8.78
C LEU A 85 11.10 -2.47 7.87
N LEU A 86 10.93 -2.07 6.60
CA LEU A 86 12.03 -1.90 5.65
C LEU A 86 12.92 -0.71 6.01
N GLY A 87 12.34 0.42 6.43
CA GLY A 87 13.09 1.60 6.86
C GLY A 87 13.87 1.41 8.17
N LYS A 88 13.59 0.34 8.93
CA LYS A 88 14.34 -0.04 10.15
C LYS A 88 15.53 -0.99 9.86
N ARG A 89 15.63 -1.50 8.64
CA ARG A 89 16.69 -2.43 8.19
C ARG A 89 17.82 -1.76 7.41
N ASP A 90 17.64 -0.50 6.99
CA ASP A 90 18.68 0.39 6.47
C ASP A 90 19.33 1.17 7.63
#